data_AF-A0A7C4TB67-F1
#
_entry.id   AF-A0A7C4TB67-F1
#
_cell.length_a   1.000
_cell.length_b   1.000
_cell.length_c   1.000
_cell.angle_alpha   90.00
_cell.angle_beta   90.00
_cell.angle_gamma   90.00
#
_symmetry.space_group_name_H-M   'P 1'
#
loop_
_entity.id
_entity.type
_entity.pdbx_description
1 polymer ?
#
loop_
_entity_poly.entity_id
_entity_poly.type
_entity_poly.pdbx_seq_one_letter_code
_entity_poly.pdbx_strand_id
1 'polypeptide(L)' 'MPKILLELSEDEIVRLILQLPAENQRAILNRLAEKSEVWELMKLSESSFAFWEDPAEDIYEV' A
#
# COMPACT_ATOMS: atom_id res chain seq x y z
N MET A 1 -4.68 -11.32 -26.16
CA MET A 1 -5.18 -12.35 -25.21
C MET A 1 -6.28 -11.72 -24.37
N PRO A 2 -7.46 -12.34 -24.24
CA PRO A 2 -8.51 -11.83 -23.37
C PRO A 2 -8.01 -11.84 -21.92
N LYS A 3 -8.24 -10.74 -21.18
CA LYS A 3 -7.95 -10.68 -19.74
C LYS A 3 -9.10 -11.37 -19.02
N ILE A 4 -8.84 -12.52 -18.42
CA ILE A 4 -9.79 -13.19 -17.54
C ILE A 4 -9.74 -12.45 -16.19
N LEU A 5 -10.85 -11.84 -15.79
CA LEU A 5 -11.04 -11.33 -14.44
C LEU A 5 -11.44 -12.53 -13.58
N LEU A 6 -10.54 -12.95 -12.69
CA LEU A 6 -10.81 -13.95 -11.67
C LEU A 6 -11.26 -13.21 -10.41
N GLU A 7 -12.50 -13.44 -9.99
CA GLU A 7 -12.98 -13.03 -8.67
C GLU A 7 -12.52 -14.08 -7.66
N LEU A 8 -11.57 -13.71 -6.80
CA LEU A 8 -11.06 -14.54 -5.72
C LEU A 8 -11.32 -13.82 -4.41
N SER A 9 -11.82 -14.55 -3.42
CA SER A 9 -11.89 -14.09 -2.05
C SER A 9 -10.49 -13.98 -1.43
N GLU A 10 -10.37 -13.19 -0.36
CA GLU A 10 -9.12 -13.05 0.38
C GLU A 10 -8.57 -14.41 0.86
N ASP A 11 -9.44 -15.27 1.39
CA ASP A 11 -9.09 -16.62 1.83
C ASP A 11 -8.53 -17.49 0.70
N GLU A 12 -9.08 -17.36 -0.51
CA GLU A 12 -8.59 -18.09 -1.68
C GLU A 12 -7.21 -17.61 -2.11
N ILE A 13 -6.98 -16.29 -2.06
CA ILE A 13 -5.66 -15.70 -2.35
C ILE A 13 -4.63 -16.21 -1.35
N VAL A 14 -4.96 -16.19 -0.05
CA VAL A 14 -4.07 -16.68 1.01
C VAL A 14 -3.76 -18.16 0.81
N ARG A 15 -4.76 -18.99 0.51
CA ARG A 15 -4.56 -20.43 0.23
C ARG A 15 -3.64 -20.66 -0.97
N LEU A 16 -3.80 -19.88 -2.04
CA LEU A 16 -2.93 -19.98 -3.22
C LEU A 16 -1.49 -19.61 -2.90
N ILE A 17 -1.26 -18.57 -2.08
CA ILE A 17 0.09 -18.17 -1.66
C ILE A 17 0.73 -19.27 -0.81
N LEU A 18 -0.01 -19.88 0.12
CA LEU A 18 0.49 -20.93 1.00
C LEU A 18 0.86 -22.24 0.28
N GLN A 19 0.35 -22.46 -0.94
CA GLN A 19 0.72 -23.62 -1.77
C GLN A 19 2.07 -23.44 -2.48
N LEU A 20 2.62 -22.23 -2.51
CA LEU A 20 3.90 -21.96 -3.16
C LEU A 20 5.08 -22.47 -2.31
N PRO A 21 6.26 -22.73 -2.91
CA PRO A 21 7.47 -23.00 -2.15
C PRO A 21 7.82 -21.86 -1.19
N ALA A 22 8.46 -22.18 -0.06
CA ALA A 22 8.78 -21.20 0.99
C ALA A 22 9.61 -19.99 0.48
N GLU A 23 10.48 -20.18 -0.51
CA GLU A 23 11.24 -19.10 -1.14
C GLU A 23 10.33 -18.10 -1.86
N ASN A 24 9.32 -18.59 -2.58
CA ASN A 24 8.35 -17.76 -3.29
C ASN A 24 7.41 -17.05 -2.31
N GLN A 25 7.02 -17.72 -1.22
CA GLN A 25 6.24 -17.09 -0.14
C GLN A 25 7.02 -15.90 0.45
N ARG A 26 8.32 -16.09 0.76
CA ARG A 26 9.20 -15.01 1.23
C ARG A 26 9.31 -13.85 0.24
N ALA A 27 9.47 -14.16 -1.06
CA ALA A 27 9.53 -13.13 -2.08
C ALA A 27 8.24 -12.29 -2.16
N ILE A 28 7.08 -12.93 -2.01
CA ILE A 28 5.78 -12.24 -1.98
C ILE A 28 5.66 -11.36 -0.73
N LEU A 29 6.03 -11.88 0.44
CA LEU A 29 6.00 -11.11 1.70
C LEU A 29 6.89 -9.87 1.63
N ASN A 30 8.11 -9.99 1.09
CA ASN A 30 9.01 -8.85 0.93
C ASN A 30 8.41 -7.76 0.02
N ARG A 31 7.80 -8.15 -1.11
CA ARG A 31 7.13 -7.21 -2.00
C ARG A 31 5.91 -6.53 -1.36
N LEU A 32 5.17 -7.24 -0.51
CA LEU A 32 4.07 -6.65 0.24
C LEU A 32 4.59 -5.64 1.28
N ALA A 33 5.68 -5.95 1.97
CA ALA A 33 6.31 -5.05 2.93
C ALA A 33 6.80 -3.76 2.26
N GLU A 34 7.52 -3.85 1.13
CA GLU A 34 7.97 -2.68 0.36
C GLU A 34 6.79 -1.78 -0.04
N LYS A 35 5.68 -2.38 -0.48
CA LYS A 35 4.49 -1.62 -0.86
C LYS A 35 3.78 -0.98 0.34
N SER A 36 3.79 -1.65 1.49
CA SER A 36 3.24 -1.11 2.74
C SER A 36 4.03 0.09 3.23
N GLU A 37 5.36 0.03 3.20
CA GLU A 37 6.24 1.14 3.57
C GLU A 37 5.99 2.37 2.69
N VAL A 38 5.81 2.18 1.38
CA VAL A 38 5.43 3.26 0.47
C VAL A 38 4.07 3.88 0.85
N TRP A 39 3.09 3.07 1.24
CA TRP A 39 1.78 3.58 1.67
C TRP A 39 1.84 4.33 3.00
N GLU A 40 2.66 3.88 3.94
CA GLU A 40 2.87 4.58 5.21
C GLU A 40 3.58 5.92 5.00
N LEU A 41 4.60 5.97 4.13
CA LEU A 41 5.27 7.21 3.73
C LEU A 41 4.29 8.18 3.05
N MET A 42 3.42 7.67 2.17
CA MET A 42 2.39 8.49 1.53
C MET A 42 1.41 9.08 2.56
N LYS A 43 0.89 8.27 3.49
CA LYS A 43 0.03 8.78 4.58
C LYS A 43 0.73 9.79 5.47
N LEU A 44 2.01 9.58 5.79
CA LEU A 44 2.79 10.54 6.55
C LEU A 44 2.93 11.87 5.78
N SER A 45 3.17 11.80 4.47
CA SER A 45 3.26 13.00 3.62
C SER A 45 1.94 13.74 3.52
N GLU A 46 0.81 13.04 3.37
CA GLU A 46 -0.54 13.64 3.38
C GLU A 46 -0.82 14.35 4.71
N SER A 47 -0.48 13.71 5.84
CA SER A 47 -0.64 14.35 7.15
C SER A 47 0.23 15.60 7.31
N SER A 48 1.44 15.59 6.75
CA SER A 48 2.37 16.74 6.81
C SER A 48 1.93 17.89 5.90
N PHE A 49 1.32 17.59 4.75
CA PHE A 49 0.72 18.59 3.86
C PHE A 49 -0.51 19.26 4.49
N ALA A 50 -1.33 18.52 5.23
CA ALA A 50 -2.50 19.09 5.90
C ALA A 50 -2.15 20.14 6.97
N PHE A 51 -0.99 20.05 7.61
CA PHE A 51 -0.48 21.08 8.51
C PHE A 51 0.04 22.32 7.76
N TRP A 52 0.52 22.16 6.52
CA TRP A 52 1.07 23.24 5.70
C TRP A 52 -0.02 24.05 4.97
N GLU A 53 -1.19 23.44 4.73
CA GLU A 53 -2.38 24.09 4.17
C GLU A 53 -3.31 24.68 5.24
N ASP A 54 -2.94 24.66 6.52
CA ASP A 54 -3.74 25.30 7.57
C ASP A 54 -3.79 26.82 7.33
N PRO A 55 -4.96 27.41 7.00
CA PRO A 55 -5.07 28.85 6.79
C PRO A 55 -4.69 29.66 8.02
N ALA A 56 -4.76 29.08 9.23
CA ALA A 56 -4.35 29.73 10.47
C ALA A 56 -2.82 29.86 10.62
N GLU A 57 -2.03 29.09 9.87
CA GLU A 57 -0.58 29.19 9.79
C GLU A 57 -0.10 29.93 8.52
N ASP A 58 -1.01 30.51 7.72
CA ASP A 58 -0.64 31.31 6.56
C ASP A 58 -0.04 32.65 6.98
N ILE A 59 1.29 32.67 7.09
CA ILE A 59 2.08 33.87 7.42
C ILE A 59 2.05 34.95 6.32
N TYR A 60 1.39 34.70 5.19
CA TYR A 60 1.19 35.66 4.12
C TYR A 60 -0.16 36.40 4.20
N GLU A 61 -1.01 36.13 5.21
CA GLU A 61 -2.13 37.01 5.56
C GLU A 61 -1.62 38.33 6.18
N VAL A 62 -1.37 39.31 5.32
CA VAL A 62 -1.23 40.75 5.66
C VAL A 62 -2.23 41.56 4.85
#